data_AF-A0A930X8B4-F1
#
_entry.id   AF-A0A930X8B4-F1
#
_cell.length_a   1.000
_cell.length_b   1.000
_cell.length_c   1.000
_cell.angle_alpha   90.00
_cell.angle_beta   90.00
_cell.angle_gamma   90.00
#
_symmetry.space_group_name_H-M   'P 1'
#
loop_
_entity.id
_entity.type
_entity.pdbx_description
1 polymer ?
#
loop_
_entity_poly.entity_id
_entity_poly.type
_entity_poly.pdbx_seq_one_letter_code
_entity_poly.pdbx_strand_id
1 'polypeptide(L)'
;MKAHAPETIVHLSDDVLQAQFRQARALLQGLRYKQAVSLMDTLLDQPLGLRDRLQLMAQRALAQALWKKAEAAIENASVILATVQADIDDLAWQEIDWEHEKREDIGHLSFLAGVFQLRGLLHRLRKDARRAVEDLSLSLFMGSDPELLALNQLHRAAALIELNDCLEQALSDLQQVQQSQPELLKTWLNLPEEGLLQLRKNQICCTAQQRELHLSADKVRLKPKQLVPECFYLARQLQLLED
;
A
#
# COMPACT_ATOMS: atom_id res chain seq x y z
N MET A 1 -40.98 -27.91 18.47
CA MET A 1 -40.27 -26.96 17.60
C MET A 1 -40.11 -25.67 18.38
N LYS A 2 -38.90 -25.36 18.87
CA LYS A 2 -38.63 -24.08 19.56
C LYS A 2 -38.34 -23.04 18.48
N ALA A 3 -39.14 -21.99 18.42
CA ALA A 3 -38.90 -20.84 17.57
C ALA A 3 -37.62 -20.15 18.03
N HIS A 4 -36.60 -20.10 17.17
CA HIS A 4 -35.47 -19.19 17.37
C HIS A 4 -35.98 -17.77 17.14
N ALA A 5 -35.96 -16.96 18.19
CA ALA A 5 -36.17 -15.53 18.06
C ALA A 5 -35.07 -14.95 17.15
N PRO A 6 -35.39 -14.00 16.26
CA PRO A 6 -34.36 -13.32 15.47
C PRO A 6 -33.43 -12.60 16.44
N GLU A 7 -32.14 -12.95 16.40
CA GLU A 7 -31.10 -12.21 17.11
C GLU A 7 -31.22 -10.74 16.71
N THR A 8 -31.53 -9.89 17.68
CA THR A 8 -31.59 -8.46 17.47
C THR A 8 -30.15 -8.00 17.30
N ILE A 9 -29.70 -7.87 16.05
CA ILE A 9 -28.41 -7.29 15.72
C ILE A 9 -28.48 -5.85 16.19
N VAL A 10 -27.85 -5.56 17.34
CA VAL A 10 -27.68 -4.19 17.81
C VAL A 10 -26.63 -3.56 16.93
N HIS A 11 -27.08 -2.86 15.89
CA HIS A 11 -26.23 -1.97 15.13
C HIS A 11 -25.70 -0.90 16.09
N LEU A 12 -24.39 -0.72 16.15
CA LEU A 12 -23.82 0.50 16.73
C LEU A 12 -24.47 1.68 16.01
N SER A 13 -24.89 2.71 16.74
CA SER A 13 -25.25 3.96 16.07
C SER A 13 -24.02 4.50 15.34
N ASP A 14 -24.23 5.05 14.14
CA ASP A 14 -23.16 5.59 13.30
C ASP A 14 -22.24 6.55 14.10
N ASP A 15 -22.80 7.33 15.01
CA ASP A 15 -22.06 8.25 15.88
C ASP A 15 -21.05 7.57 16.81
N VAL A 16 -21.42 6.42 17.39
CA VAL A 16 -20.54 5.66 18.28
C VAL A 16 -19.40 5.06 17.47
N LEU A 17 -19.71 4.48 16.31
CA LEU A 17 -18.69 3.91 15.42
C LEU A 17 -17.71 4.98 14.93
N GLN A 18 -18.20 6.16 14.53
CA GLN A 18 -17.35 7.29 14.14
C GLN A 18 -16.50 7.84 15.29
N ALA A 19 -16.99 7.82 16.53
CA ALA A 19 -16.18 8.17 17.70
C ALA A 19 -15.04 7.16 17.92
N GLN A 20 -15.32 5.87 17.75
CA GLN A 20 -14.33 4.79 17.88
C GLN A 20 -13.26 4.85 16.79
N PHE A 21 -13.66 5.13 15.54
CA PHE A 21 -12.71 5.40 14.47
C PHE A 21 -11.78 6.56 14.84
N ARG A 22 -12.32 7.70 15.26
CA ARG A 22 -11.51 8.86 15.69
C ARG A 22 -10.55 8.50 16.83
N GLN A 23 -10.99 7.68 17.79
CA GLN A 23 -10.12 7.21 18.87
C GLN A 23 -8.96 6.33 18.35
N ALA A 24 -9.24 5.38 17.45
CA ALA A 24 -8.21 4.56 16.82
C ALA A 24 -7.18 5.41 16.05
N ARG A 25 -7.66 6.43 15.31
CA ARG A 25 -6.81 7.40 14.61
C ARG A 25 -5.93 8.21 15.55
N ALA A 26 -6.49 8.73 16.64
CA ALA A 26 -5.74 9.49 17.64
C ALA A 26 -4.64 8.62 18.28
N LEU A 27 -4.90 7.33 18.51
CA LEU A 27 -3.89 6.39 19.00
C LEU A 27 -2.78 6.15 17.97
N LEU A 28 -3.10 6.05 16.68
CA LEU A 28 -2.12 5.95 15.60
C LEU A 28 -1.23 7.20 15.50
N GLN A 29 -1.84 8.39 15.48
CA GLN A 29 -1.11 9.67 15.47
C GLN A 29 -0.24 9.84 16.72
N GLY A 30 -0.73 9.40 17.88
CA GLY A 30 0.01 9.38 19.14
C GLY A 30 1.06 8.27 19.25
N LEU A 31 1.35 7.52 18.17
CA LEU A 31 2.31 6.41 18.11
C LEU A 31 1.99 5.25 19.08
N ARG A 32 0.74 5.15 19.54
CA ARG A 32 0.24 4.13 20.48
C ARG A 32 -0.30 2.91 19.74
N TYR A 33 0.52 2.33 18.86
CA TYR A 33 0.09 1.31 17.90
C TYR A 33 -0.53 0.06 18.55
N LYS A 34 0.04 -0.44 19.66
CA LYS A 34 -0.52 -1.59 20.39
C LYS A 34 -1.94 -1.30 20.92
N GLN A 35 -2.18 -0.09 21.43
CA GLN A 35 -3.49 0.32 21.92
C GLN A 35 -4.48 0.46 20.76
N ALA A 36 -4.03 1.03 19.64
CA ALA A 36 -4.84 1.13 18.42
C ALA A 36 -5.26 -0.26 17.92
N VAL A 37 -4.33 -1.22 17.82
CA VAL A 37 -4.63 -2.61 17.42
C VAL A 37 -5.64 -3.25 18.37
N SER A 38 -5.42 -3.17 19.68
CA SER A 38 -6.34 -3.75 20.68
C SER A 38 -7.75 -3.17 20.60
N LEU A 39 -7.86 -1.87 20.34
CA LEU A 39 -9.16 -1.22 20.15
C LEU A 39 -9.86 -1.76 18.90
N MET A 40 -9.14 -1.83 17.78
CA MET A 40 -9.68 -2.31 16.51
C MET A 40 -10.07 -3.78 16.56
N ASP A 41 -9.33 -4.64 17.27
CA ASP A 41 -9.72 -6.03 17.49
C ASP A 41 -11.07 -6.12 18.21
N THR A 42 -11.29 -5.27 19.22
CA THR A 42 -12.57 -5.22 19.96
C THR A 42 -13.73 -4.73 19.08
N LEU A 43 -13.46 -3.80 18.16
CA LEU A 43 -14.48 -3.28 17.23
C LEU A 43 -14.82 -4.29 16.13
N LEU A 44 -13.83 -5.06 15.64
CA LEU A 44 -14.03 -6.05 14.57
C LEU A 44 -14.85 -7.27 15.02
N ASP A 45 -14.98 -7.50 16.33
CA ASP A 45 -15.87 -8.50 16.92
C ASP A 45 -17.35 -8.06 16.92
N GLN A 46 -17.63 -6.78 16.61
CA GLN A 46 -18.99 -6.23 16.56
C GLN A 46 -19.60 -6.43 15.16
N PRO A 47 -20.95 -6.48 15.05
CA PRO A 47 -21.61 -6.54 13.75
C PRO A 47 -21.44 -5.20 13.02
N LEU A 48 -20.65 -5.20 11.95
CA LEU A 48 -20.32 -4.03 11.14
C LEU A 48 -20.72 -4.24 9.69
N GLY A 49 -21.09 -3.15 9.01
CA GLY A 49 -21.20 -3.16 7.55
C GLY A 49 -19.86 -3.51 6.90
N LEU A 50 -19.90 -4.10 5.70
CA LEU A 50 -18.69 -4.53 4.98
C LEU A 50 -17.68 -3.37 4.84
N ARG A 51 -18.15 -2.19 4.43
CA ARG A 51 -17.30 -1.00 4.28
C ARG A 51 -16.56 -0.65 5.57
N ASP A 52 -17.27 -0.56 6.70
CA ASP A 52 -16.67 -0.19 7.98
C ASP A 52 -15.69 -1.27 8.47
N ARG A 53 -16.04 -2.54 8.25
CA ARG A 53 -15.17 -3.67 8.56
C ARG A 53 -13.86 -3.60 7.76
N LEU A 54 -13.93 -3.38 6.45
CA LEU A 54 -12.75 -3.26 5.58
C LEU A 54 -11.89 -2.05 5.98
N GLN A 55 -12.50 -0.92 6.32
CA GLN A 55 -11.78 0.26 6.81
C GLN A 55 -11.07 -0.01 8.15
N LEU A 56 -11.73 -0.64 9.12
CA LEU A 56 -11.09 -1.02 10.40
C LEU A 56 -9.97 -2.02 10.18
N MET A 57 -10.15 -2.99 9.28
CA MET A 57 -9.10 -3.94 8.94
C MET A 57 -7.89 -3.23 8.31
N ALA A 58 -8.10 -2.26 7.43
CA ALA A 58 -7.02 -1.47 6.83
C ALA A 58 -6.26 -0.64 7.89
N GLN A 59 -6.98 0.02 8.81
CA GLN A 59 -6.37 0.74 9.95
C GLN A 59 -5.57 -0.21 10.84
N ARG A 60 -6.09 -1.41 11.09
CA ARG A 60 -5.40 -2.42 11.90
C ARG A 60 -4.13 -2.93 11.21
N ALA A 61 -4.19 -3.19 9.90
CA ALA A 61 -3.04 -3.60 9.11
C ALA A 61 -1.93 -2.53 9.14
N LEU A 62 -2.32 -1.27 8.98
CA LEU A 62 -1.41 -0.13 9.11
C LEU A 62 -0.79 -0.03 10.51
N ALA A 63 -1.61 -0.14 11.57
CA ALA A 63 -1.13 -0.12 12.95
C ALA A 63 -0.15 -1.26 13.23
N GLN A 64 -0.42 -2.46 12.72
CA GLN A 64 0.46 -3.62 12.81
C GLN A 64 1.78 -3.36 12.05
N ALA A 65 1.73 -2.77 10.85
CA ALA A 65 2.91 -2.39 10.08
C ALA A 65 3.80 -1.42 10.88
N LEU A 66 3.21 -0.34 11.41
CA LEU A 66 3.89 0.66 12.24
C LEU A 66 4.40 0.06 13.58
N TRP A 67 3.71 -0.95 14.11
CA TRP A 67 4.13 -1.72 15.28
C TRP A 67 5.18 -2.81 14.96
N LYS A 68 5.74 -2.82 13.75
CA LYS A 68 6.75 -3.81 13.29
C LYS A 68 6.22 -5.26 13.33
N LYS A 69 4.91 -5.44 13.15
CA LYS A 69 4.22 -6.74 13.03
C LYS A 69 3.88 -7.02 11.56
N ALA A 70 4.92 -7.12 10.73
CA ALA A 70 4.76 -7.20 9.28
C ALA A 70 3.94 -8.43 8.82
N GLU A 71 4.12 -9.60 9.43
CA GLU A 71 3.36 -10.82 9.08
C GLU A 71 1.86 -10.64 9.34
N ALA A 72 1.49 -10.18 10.54
CA ALA A 72 0.10 -9.91 10.88
C ALA A 72 -0.53 -8.84 9.97
N ALA A 73 0.24 -7.81 9.61
CA ALA A 73 -0.22 -6.78 8.69
C ALA A 73 -0.45 -7.33 7.27
N ILE A 74 0.44 -8.21 6.77
CA ILE A 74 0.29 -8.90 5.47
C ILE A 74 -0.93 -9.82 5.48
N GLU A 75 -1.12 -10.60 6.54
CA GLU A 75 -2.29 -11.48 6.70
C GLU A 75 -3.58 -10.66 6.65
N ASN A 76 -3.64 -9.58 7.43
CA ASN A 76 -4.82 -8.72 7.49
C ASN A 76 -5.11 -8.04 6.14
N ALA A 77 -4.08 -7.51 5.46
CA ALA A 77 -4.23 -6.96 4.11
C ALA A 77 -4.69 -8.02 3.10
N SER A 78 -4.22 -9.26 3.23
CA SER A 78 -4.64 -10.36 2.36
C SER A 78 -6.10 -10.74 2.57
N VAL A 79 -6.61 -10.72 3.80
CA VAL A 79 -8.03 -10.95 4.07
C VAL A 79 -8.89 -9.84 3.48
N ILE A 80 -8.47 -8.57 3.56
CA ILE A 80 -9.18 -7.45 2.91
C ILE A 80 -9.33 -7.72 1.40
N LEU A 81 -8.21 -8.01 0.73
CA LEU A 81 -8.19 -8.24 -0.72
C LEU A 81 -9.02 -9.48 -1.14
N ALA A 82 -8.96 -10.56 -0.37
CA ALA A 82 -9.77 -11.76 -0.63
C ALA A 82 -11.27 -11.50 -0.42
N THR A 83 -11.63 -10.67 0.56
CA THR A 83 -13.03 -10.32 0.84
C THR A 83 -13.63 -9.54 -0.34
N VAL A 84 -12.88 -8.57 -0.89
CA VAL A 84 -13.38 -7.77 -2.02
C VAL A 84 -13.39 -8.57 -3.32
N GLN A 85 -12.43 -9.48 -3.54
CA GLN A 85 -12.42 -10.32 -4.73
C GLN A 85 -13.65 -11.24 -4.83
N ALA A 86 -14.15 -11.76 -3.71
CA ALA A 86 -15.31 -12.64 -3.67
C ALA A 86 -16.64 -11.95 -4.06
N ASP A 87 -16.70 -10.62 -4.03
CA ASP A 87 -17.90 -9.85 -4.41
C ASP A 87 -17.94 -9.54 -5.93
N ILE A 88 -16.88 -9.83 -6.69
CA ILE A 88 -16.71 -9.43 -8.10
C ILE A 88 -17.04 -10.54 -9.12
N ASP A 89 -17.25 -11.78 -8.66
CA ASP A 89 -17.39 -12.96 -9.55
C ASP A 89 -18.61 -12.94 -10.49
N ASP A 90 -19.52 -11.95 -10.37
CA ASP A 90 -20.71 -11.79 -11.22
C ASP A 90 -20.62 -10.65 -12.27
N LEU A 91 -19.49 -9.94 -12.39
CA LEU A 91 -19.35 -8.85 -13.36
C LEU A 91 -18.62 -9.31 -14.63
N ALA A 92 -19.28 -9.18 -15.78
CA ALA A 92 -18.65 -9.40 -17.08
C ALA A 92 -17.56 -8.33 -17.31
N TRP A 93 -16.30 -8.73 -17.13
CA TRP A 93 -15.08 -7.90 -17.25
C TRP A 93 -14.98 -7.05 -18.54
N GLN A 94 -15.76 -7.38 -19.57
CA GLN A 94 -15.78 -6.70 -20.87
C GLN A 94 -16.66 -5.45 -20.91
N GLU A 95 -17.51 -5.23 -19.89
CA GLU A 95 -18.45 -4.10 -19.84
C GLU A 95 -17.99 -2.96 -18.93
N ILE A 96 -16.88 -3.15 -18.20
CA ILE A 96 -16.33 -2.16 -17.26
C ILE A 96 -15.42 -1.18 -18.02
N ASP A 97 -15.82 0.09 -18.05
CA ASP A 97 -14.93 1.19 -18.44
C ASP A 97 -13.98 1.48 -17.27
N TRP A 98 -12.85 0.78 -17.26
CA TRP A 98 -11.82 0.91 -16.23
C TRP A 98 -11.26 2.32 -16.11
N GLU A 99 -11.24 3.10 -17.18
CA GLU A 99 -10.75 4.48 -17.14
C GLU A 99 -11.80 5.43 -16.53
N HIS A 100 -13.09 5.15 -16.72
CA HIS A 100 -14.16 5.81 -15.98
C HIS A 100 -14.16 5.42 -14.50
N GLU A 101 -14.04 4.13 -14.17
CA GLU A 101 -14.00 3.68 -12.77
C GLU A 101 -12.80 4.25 -12.02
N LYS A 102 -11.62 4.33 -12.65
CA LYS A 102 -10.44 4.98 -12.04
C LYS A 102 -10.65 6.47 -11.81
N ARG A 103 -11.32 7.15 -12.74
CA ARG A 103 -11.53 8.61 -12.65
C ARG A 103 -12.53 8.96 -11.55
N GLU A 104 -13.60 8.19 -11.44
CA GLU A 104 -14.68 8.44 -10.50
C GLU A 104 -14.54 7.65 -9.18
N ASP A 105 -13.57 6.73 -9.10
CA ASP A 105 -13.30 5.81 -7.98
C ASP A 105 -14.54 5.05 -7.47
N ILE A 106 -15.44 4.69 -8.39
CA ILE A 106 -16.75 4.12 -8.07
C ILE A 106 -16.62 2.70 -7.49
N GLY A 107 -15.58 1.96 -7.87
CA GLY A 107 -15.34 0.56 -7.47
C GLY A 107 -14.42 0.36 -6.26
N HIS A 108 -14.11 1.41 -5.49
CA HIS A 108 -13.12 1.37 -4.41
C HIS A 108 -11.68 1.05 -4.88
N LEU A 109 -11.35 1.42 -6.11
CA LEU A 109 -10.04 1.15 -6.71
C LEU A 109 -8.91 1.84 -5.95
N SER A 110 -9.10 3.08 -5.49
CA SER A 110 -8.08 3.76 -4.69
C SER A 110 -7.85 3.07 -3.34
N PHE A 111 -8.92 2.57 -2.71
CA PHE A 111 -8.80 1.80 -1.47
C PHE A 111 -8.03 0.50 -1.69
N LEU A 112 -8.38 -0.28 -2.72
CA LEU A 112 -7.67 -1.50 -3.08
C LEU A 112 -6.22 -1.23 -3.46
N ALA A 113 -5.97 -0.19 -4.26
CA ALA A 113 -4.63 0.25 -4.63
C ALA A 113 -3.78 0.50 -3.38
N GLY A 114 -4.34 1.19 -2.38
CA GLY A 114 -3.64 1.44 -1.14
C GLY A 114 -3.41 0.17 -0.29
N VAL A 115 -4.35 -0.77 -0.27
CA VAL A 115 -4.16 -2.06 0.43
C VAL A 115 -3.07 -2.91 -0.25
N PHE A 116 -3.08 -2.97 -1.59
CA PHE A 116 -2.01 -3.61 -2.37
C PHE A 116 -0.66 -2.94 -2.12
N GLN A 117 -0.61 -1.60 -2.10
CA GLN A 117 0.61 -0.87 -1.77
C GLN A 117 1.14 -1.24 -0.38
N LEU A 118 0.29 -1.21 0.65
CA LEU A 118 0.69 -1.59 2.01
C LEU A 118 1.30 -3.00 2.02
N ARG A 119 0.62 -3.97 1.41
CA ARG A 119 1.06 -5.36 1.39
C ARG A 119 2.37 -5.52 0.60
N GLY A 120 2.50 -4.83 -0.53
CA GLY A 120 3.72 -4.80 -1.35
C GLY A 120 4.92 -4.23 -0.58
N LEU A 121 4.76 -3.12 0.14
CA LEU A 121 5.81 -2.55 1.00
C LEU A 121 6.24 -3.51 2.11
N LEU A 122 5.28 -4.20 2.72
CA LEU A 122 5.55 -5.20 3.76
C LEU A 122 6.29 -6.42 3.19
N HIS A 123 5.92 -6.89 1.99
CA HIS A 123 6.67 -7.93 1.29
C HIS A 123 8.11 -7.51 1.00
N ARG A 124 8.34 -6.26 0.56
CA ARG A 124 9.71 -5.72 0.40
C ARG A 124 10.48 -5.72 1.71
N LEU A 125 9.88 -5.25 2.80
CA LEU A 125 10.50 -5.27 4.13
C LEU A 125 10.90 -6.70 4.55
N ARG A 126 10.10 -7.68 4.16
CA ARG A 126 10.33 -9.12 4.40
C ARG A 126 11.26 -9.78 3.39
N LYS A 127 11.83 -9.02 2.46
CA LYS A 127 12.71 -9.51 1.37
C LYS A 127 12.02 -10.49 0.42
N ASP A 128 10.70 -10.38 0.30
CA ASP A 128 9.90 -11.13 -0.68
C ASP A 128 9.61 -10.22 -1.88
N ALA A 129 10.65 -9.99 -2.69
CA ALA A 129 10.58 -9.04 -3.79
C ALA A 129 9.59 -9.48 -4.89
N ARG A 130 9.35 -10.79 -5.05
CA ARG A 130 8.40 -11.29 -6.07
C ARG A 130 6.97 -10.89 -5.76
N ARG A 131 6.49 -11.20 -4.55
CA ARG A 131 5.14 -10.79 -4.13
C ARG A 131 5.00 -9.28 -4.05
N ALA A 132 6.07 -8.58 -3.69
CA ALA A 132 6.06 -7.12 -3.73
C ALA A 132 5.83 -6.57 -5.15
N VAL A 133 6.48 -7.13 -6.18
CA VAL A 133 6.28 -6.69 -7.57
C VAL A 133 4.85 -6.93 -8.02
N GLU A 134 4.27 -8.08 -7.67
CA GLU A 134 2.87 -8.40 -7.99
C GLU A 134 1.92 -7.37 -7.39
N ASP A 135 2.01 -7.15 -6.08
CA ASP A 135 1.16 -6.19 -5.36
C ASP A 135 1.34 -4.75 -5.83
N LEU A 136 2.60 -4.30 -6.00
CA LEU A 136 2.87 -2.94 -6.43
C LEU A 136 2.44 -2.70 -7.88
N SER A 137 2.44 -3.73 -8.73
CA SER A 137 1.93 -3.62 -10.10
C SER A 137 0.41 -3.47 -10.13
N LEU A 138 -0.31 -4.21 -9.28
CA LEU A 138 -1.77 -4.07 -9.13
C LEU A 138 -2.12 -2.69 -8.56
N SER A 139 -1.37 -2.24 -7.55
CA SER A 139 -1.53 -0.90 -6.99
C SER A 139 -1.31 0.21 -8.04
N LEU A 140 -0.26 0.09 -8.87
CA LEU A 140 -0.01 1.02 -9.98
C LEU A 140 -1.10 1.00 -11.05
N PHE A 141 -1.70 -0.16 -11.31
CA PHE A 141 -2.77 -0.29 -12.28
C PHE A 141 -4.07 0.38 -11.81
N MET A 142 -4.37 0.27 -10.51
CA MET A 142 -5.62 0.76 -9.90
C MET A 142 -5.54 2.22 -9.44
N GLY A 143 -4.35 2.69 -9.04
CA GLY A 143 -4.16 4.03 -8.49
C GLY A 143 -4.20 5.14 -9.55
N SER A 144 -4.65 6.32 -9.13
CA SER A 144 -4.71 7.52 -9.97
C SER A 144 -3.91 8.71 -9.41
N ASP A 145 -3.50 8.66 -8.13
CA ASP A 145 -2.72 9.72 -7.49
C ASP A 145 -1.26 9.71 -8.01
N PRO A 146 -0.79 10.78 -8.69
CA PRO A 146 0.55 10.85 -9.24
C PRO A 146 1.69 10.67 -8.23
N GLU A 147 1.51 11.10 -6.99
CA GLU A 147 2.51 10.96 -5.93
C GLU A 147 2.62 9.53 -5.41
N LEU A 148 1.48 8.87 -5.19
CA LEU A 148 1.47 7.43 -4.87
C LEU A 148 2.03 6.60 -6.01
N LEU A 149 1.68 6.92 -7.25
CA LEU A 149 2.19 6.23 -8.44
C LEU A 149 3.71 6.34 -8.53
N ALA A 150 4.29 7.52 -8.29
CA ALA A 150 5.73 7.71 -8.29
C ALA A 150 6.42 6.89 -7.19
N LEU A 151 5.88 6.86 -5.98
CA LEU A 151 6.39 6.01 -4.90
C LEU A 151 6.31 4.53 -5.26
N ASN A 152 5.16 4.07 -5.78
CA ASN A 152 4.97 2.68 -6.15
C ASN A 152 5.89 2.24 -7.30
N GLN A 153 6.16 3.12 -8.27
CA GLN A 153 7.17 2.92 -9.32
C GLN A 153 8.56 2.74 -8.70
N LEU A 154 8.97 3.60 -7.75
CA LEU A 154 10.25 3.44 -7.05
C LEU A 154 10.33 2.09 -6.32
N HIS A 155 9.27 1.73 -5.59
CA HIS A 155 9.27 0.48 -4.84
C HIS A 155 9.29 -0.74 -5.76
N ARG A 156 8.55 -0.72 -6.87
CA ARG A 156 8.51 -1.80 -7.85
C ARG A 156 9.85 -1.93 -8.56
N ALA A 157 10.42 -0.82 -9.03
CA ALA A 157 11.74 -0.80 -9.64
C ALA A 157 12.80 -1.40 -8.70
N ALA A 158 12.79 -0.99 -7.44
CA ALA A 158 13.72 -1.52 -6.45
C ALA A 158 13.52 -3.02 -6.19
N ALA A 159 12.27 -3.51 -6.15
CA ALA A 159 12.00 -4.94 -6.01
C ALA A 159 12.45 -5.74 -7.26
N LEU A 160 12.26 -5.22 -8.46
CA LEU A 160 12.78 -5.80 -9.71
C LEU A 160 14.31 -5.86 -9.72
N ILE A 161 14.98 -4.81 -9.25
CA ILE A 161 16.44 -4.80 -9.06
C ILE A 161 16.89 -5.82 -8.01
N GLU A 162 16.13 -6.00 -6.91
CA GLU A 162 16.42 -7.03 -5.90
C GLU A 162 16.28 -8.46 -6.47
N LEU A 163 15.32 -8.68 -7.37
CA LEU A 163 15.14 -9.95 -8.08
C LEU A 163 16.18 -10.18 -9.19
N ASN A 164 16.83 -9.11 -9.65
CA ASN A 164 17.65 -9.11 -10.85
C ASN A 164 16.85 -9.65 -12.06
N ASP A 165 15.59 -9.24 -12.16
CA ASP A 165 14.64 -9.68 -13.17
C ASP A 165 13.86 -8.48 -13.75
N CYS A 166 13.45 -8.57 -15.01
CA CYS A 166 12.81 -7.51 -15.79
C CYS A 166 13.44 -6.12 -15.58
N LEU A 167 14.77 -6.02 -15.70
CA LEU A 167 15.50 -4.77 -15.42
C LEU A 167 15.16 -3.63 -16.38
N GLU A 168 14.68 -3.95 -17.59
CA GLU A 168 14.13 -2.96 -18.51
C GLU A 168 12.89 -2.27 -17.92
N GLN A 169 11.99 -3.03 -17.27
CA GLN A 169 10.82 -2.47 -16.59
C GLN A 169 11.25 -1.65 -15.38
N ALA A 170 12.22 -2.13 -14.60
CA ALA A 170 12.75 -1.37 -13.47
C ALA A 170 13.37 -0.04 -13.93
N LEU A 171 14.12 -0.04 -15.04
CA LEU A 171 14.66 1.17 -15.63
C LEU A 171 13.54 2.12 -16.09
N SER A 172 12.50 1.59 -16.75
CA SER A 172 11.36 2.37 -17.21
C SER A 172 10.65 3.07 -16.04
N ASP A 173 10.39 2.34 -14.95
CA ASP A 173 9.79 2.89 -13.73
C ASP A 173 10.64 4.03 -13.15
N LEU A 174 11.96 3.82 -13.00
CA LEU A 174 12.86 4.86 -12.49
C LEU A 174 12.92 6.09 -13.39
N GLN A 175 12.89 5.91 -14.72
CA GLN A 175 12.87 7.01 -15.68
C GLN A 175 11.56 7.79 -15.64
N GLN A 176 10.42 7.12 -15.45
CA GLN A 176 9.13 7.78 -15.24
C GLN A 176 9.17 8.65 -13.98
N VAL A 177 9.69 8.13 -12.87
CA VAL A 177 9.86 8.91 -11.63
C VAL A 177 10.87 10.05 -11.82
N GLN A 178 11.95 9.84 -12.59
CA GLN A 178 12.92 10.90 -12.88
C GLN A 178 12.27 12.08 -13.63
N GLN A 179 11.29 11.80 -14.50
CA GLN A 179 10.57 12.81 -15.26
C GLN A 179 9.50 13.53 -14.43
N SER A 180 8.74 12.79 -13.62
CA SER A 180 7.63 13.35 -12.84
C SER A 180 8.06 13.94 -11.50
N GLN A 181 8.99 13.29 -10.79
CA GLN A 181 9.44 13.63 -9.44
C GLN A 181 10.95 13.41 -9.25
N PRO A 182 11.81 14.21 -9.92
CA PRO A 182 13.26 14.03 -9.89
C PRO A 182 13.86 14.10 -8.48
N GLU A 183 13.36 15.00 -7.62
CA GLU A 183 13.88 15.17 -6.25
C GLU A 183 13.56 13.97 -5.34
N LEU A 184 12.40 13.34 -5.55
CA LEU A 184 12.03 12.11 -4.84
C LEU A 184 13.02 10.99 -5.18
N LEU A 185 13.24 10.74 -6.48
CA LEU A 185 14.19 9.73 -6.96
C LEU A 185 15.61 9.98 -6.41
N LYS A 186 16.09 11.22 -6.52
CA LYS A 186 17.43 11.63 -6.05
C LYS A 186 17.59 11.36 -4.55
N THR A 187 16.63 11.80 -3.75
CA THR A 187 16.67 11.64 -2.29
C THR A 187 16.55 10.18 -1.88
N TRP A 188 15.68 9.41 -2.54
CA TRP A 188 15.42 8.02 -2.19
C TRP A 188 16.60 7.09 -2.53
N LEU A 189 17.24 7.28 -3.69
CA LEU A 189 18.39 6.49 -4.15
C LEU A 189 19.76 7.12 -3.85
N ASN A 190 19.80 8.34 -3.30
CA ASN A 190 21.01 9.13 -3.11
C ASN A 190 21.81 9.30 -4.42
N LEU A 191 21.12 9.75 -5.47
CA LEU A 191 21.70 9.95 -6.81
C LEU A 191 22.29 11.36 -6.99
N PRO A 192 23.30 11.51 -7.88
CA PRO A 192 23.80 12.82 -8.29
C PRO A 192 22.75 13.64 -9.06
N GLU A 193 22.87 14.97 -9.05
CA GLU A 193 21.89 15.89 -9.64
C GLU A 193 21.65 15.66 -11.15
N GLU A 194 22.72 15.44 -11.92
CA GLU A 194 22.67 15.24 -13.38
C GLU A 194 22.84 13.77 -13.78
N GLY A 195 22.40 12.85 -12.92
CA GLY A 195 22.51 11.42 -13.14
C GLY A 195 21.66 10.89 -14.30
N LEU A 196 22.29 10.29 -15.29
CA LEU A 196 21.59 9.57 -16.36
C LEU A 196 21.45 8.09 -16.01
N LEU A 197 20.21 7.60 -15.92
CA LEU A 197 19.90 6.18 -15.70
C LEU A 197 20.00 5.39 -17.00
N GLN A 198 20.74 4.29 -16.97
CA GLN A 198 20.93 3.38 -18.11
C GLN A 198 20.99 1.92 -17.64
N LEU A 199 20.62 0.99 -18.52
CA LEU A 199 20.83 -0.44 -18.34
C LEU A 199 22.13 -0.84 -19.05
N ARG A 200 23.09 -1.40 -18.31
CA ARG A 200 24.38 -1.87 -18.84
C ARG A 200 24.73 -3.23 -18.25
N LYS A 201 25.04 -4.19 -19.11
CA LYS A 201 25.48 -5.55 -18.71
C LYS A 201 24.56 -6.16 -17.65
N ASN A 202 23.25 -6.03 -17.85
CA ASN A 202 22.22 -6.52 -16.92
C ASN A 202 22.27 -5.88 -15.52
N GLN A 203 22.63 -4.60 -15.46
CA GLN A 203 22.60 -3.79 -14.23
C GLN A 203 22.15 -2.37 -14.55
N ILE A 204 21.36 -1.79 -13.66
CA ILE A 204 20.98 -0.38 -13.79
C ILE A 204 22.07 0.46 -13.15
N CYS A 205 22.57 1.44 -13.90
CA CYS A 205 23.59 2.36 -13.46
C CYS A 205 23.13 3.81 -13.66
N CYS A 206 23.52 4.66 -12.72
CA CYS A 206 23.41 6.11 -12.84
C CYS A 206 24.81 6.67 -13.17
N THR A 207 24.94 7.37 -14.30
CA THR A 207 26.21 7.98 -14.71
C THR A 207 26.12 9.50 -14.56
N ALA A 208 27.07 10.11 -13.85
CA ALA A 208 27.23 11.56 -13.74
C ALA A 208 28.72 11.91 -13.61
N GLN A 209 29.19 12.96 -14.31
CA GLN A 209 30.54 13.52 -14.17
C GLN A 209 31.66 12.45 -14.17
N GLN A 210 31.61 11.50 -15.11
CA GLN A 210 32.55 10.36 -15.23
C GLN A 210 32.54 9.34 -14.07
N ARG A 211 31.57 9.42 -13.16
CA ARG A 211 31.33 8.41 -12.12
C ARG A 211 30.12 7.56 -12.50
N GLU A 212 30.25 6.25 -12.29
CA GLU A 212 29.19 5.27 -12.51
C GLU A 212 28.74 4.70 -11.15
N LEU A 213 27.46 4.84 -10.86
CA LEU A 213 26.84 4.33 -9.65
C LEU A 213 25.91 3.18 -10.02
N HIS A 214 26.31 1.95 -9.69
CA HIS A 214 25.49 0.76 -9.87
C HIS A 214 24.37 0.72 -8.82
N LEU A 215 23.13 0.52 -9.24
CA LEU A 215 21.99 0.26 -8.37
C LEU A 215 21.92 -1.24 -8.07
N SER A 216 22.58 -1.67 -7.01
CA SER A 216 22.52 -3.04 -6.53
C SER A 216 21.35 -3.24 -5.55
N ALA A 217 20.98 -4.50 -5.33
CA ALA A 217 19.95 -4.90 -4.37
C ALA A 217 20.12 -4.23 -2.99
N ASP A 218 21.34 -4.15 -2.47
CA ASP A 218 21.59 -3.52 -1.15
C ASP A 218 21.38 -2.00 -1.13
N LYS A 219 21.55 -1.31 -2.28
CA LYS A 219 21.31 0.14 -2.37
C LYS A 219 19.83 0.48 -2.44
N VAL A 220 19.05 -0.36 -3.11
CA VAL A 220 17.62 -0.13 -3.35
C VAL A 220 16.74 -0.76 -2.27
N ARG A 221 17.31 -1.58 -1.37
CA ARG A 221 16.58 -2.30 -0.32
C ARG A 221 15.81 -1.33 0.59
N LEU A 222 14.53 -1.62 0.78
CA LEU A 222 13.68 -0.90 1.72
C LEU A 222 14.16 -1.11 3.16
N LYS A 223 14.44 0.00 3.86
CA LYS A 223 14.85 -0.03 5.27
C LYS A 223 13.64 0.22 6.18
N PRO A 224 13.56 -0.40 7.37
CA PRO A 224 12.44 -0.19 8.30
C PRO A 224 12.16 1.29 8.64
N LYS A 225 13.17 2.15 8.61
CA LYS A 225 13.03 3.58 8.86
C LYS A 225 12.31 4.36 7.75
N GLN A 226 12.32 3.83 6.52
CA GLN A 226 11.63 4.43 5.36
C GLN A 226 10.14 4.06 5.34
N LEU A 227 9.78 2.93 5.95
CA LEU A 227 8.40 2.45 6.01
C LEU A 227 7.45 3.41 6.77
N VAL A 228 7.92 4.05 7.84
CA VAL A 228 7.05 4.89 8.69
C VAL A 228 6.47 6.08 7.91
N PRO A 229 7.27 6.93 7.24
CA PRO A 229 6.73 7.97 6.36
C PRO A 229 5.76 7.45 5.29
N GLU A 230 6.10 6.33 4.64
CA GLU A 230 5.27 5.72 3.59
C GLU A 230 3.92 5.24 4.13
N CYS A 231 3.91 4.61 5.32
CA CYS A 231 2.69 4.21 6.00
C CYS A 231 1.83 5.42 6.39
N PHE A 232 2.40 6.50 6.92
CA PHE A 232 1.63 7.70 7.25
C PHE A 232 1.06 8.38 6.01
N TYR A 233 1.82 8.43 4.93
CA TYR A 233 1.35 8.96 3.65
C TYR A 233 0.17 8.13 3.11
N LEU A 234 0.32 6.81 3.08
CA LEU A 234 -0.73 5.89 2.66
C LEU A 234 -1.97 5.97 3.56
N ALA A 235 -1.79 6.18 4.86
CA ALA A 235 -2.88 6.31 5.80
C ALA A 235 -3.75 7.55 5.54
N ARG A 236 -3.14 8.69 5.19
CA ARG A 236 -3.89 9.90 4.81
C ARG A 236 -4.70 9.67 3.53
N GLN A 237 -4.09 9.01 2.55
CA GLN A 237 -4.73 8.70 1.26
C GLN A 237 -5.93 7.77 1.41
N LEU A 238 -5.80 6.74 2.25
CA LEU A 238 -6.91 5.87 2.61
C LEU A 238 -7.94 6.53 3.55
N GLN A 239 -7.80 7.84 3.81
CA GLN A 239 -8.61 8.62 4.75
C GLN A 239 -8.66 7.99 6.15
N LEU A 240 -7.59 7.29 6.52
CA LEU A 240 -7.42 6.64 7.80
C LEU A 240 -6.81 7.56 8.83
N LEU A 241 -6.17 8.66 8.42
CA LEU A 241 -5.66 9.71 9.27
C LEU A 241 -6.13 11.07 8.76
N GLU A 242 -6.30 12.02 9.69
CA GLU A 242 -6.50 13.43 9.35
C GLU A 242 -5.16 14.09 8.98
N ASP A 243 -5.23 15.18 8.21
CA ASP A 243 -4.07 15.94 7.73
C ASP A 243 -3.20 16.53 8.84
#